data_AF-A0A1A8V3P8-F1
#
_entry.id   AF-A0A1A8V3P8-F1
#
_cell.length_a   1.000
_cell.length_b   1.000
_cell.length_c   1.000
_cell.angle_alpha   90.00
_cell.angle_beta   90.00
_cell.angle_gamma   90.00
#
_symmetry.space_group_name_H-M   'P 1'
#
loop_
_entity.id
_entity.type
_entity.pdbx_description
1 polymer ?
#
loop_
_entity_poly.entity_id
_entity_poly.type
_entity_poly.pdbx_seq_one_letter_code
_entity_poly.pdbx_strand_id
1 'polypeptide(L)'
;MESMPGHLGDAGRDASSSPTLKQDAQSFSSSSSLKPNQVSETSLYGVPIVSLVIDGKERLCLAQISNTLLKNYSYNEIHNRRVALG
;
A
#
# COMPACT_ATOMS: atom_id res chain seq x y z
N MET A 1 51.85 2.24 32.47
CA MET A 1 52.05 3.13 31.31
C MET A 1 52.88 2.35 30.30
N GLU A 2 52.59 2.53 29.01
CA GLU A 2 53.35 2.08 27.82
C GLU A 2 53.07 0.67 27.22
N SER A 3 52.00 0.64 26.40
CA SER A 3 51.89 0.20 24.98
C SER A 3 52.39 -1.17 24.48
N MET A 4 51.45 -1.91 23.83
CA MET A 4 51.70 -3.09 22.97
C MET A 4 51.74 -2.73 21.48
N PRO A 5 52.59 -3.38 20.64
CA PRO A 5 52.55 -3.21 19.18
C PRO A 5 52.12 -4.48 18.38
N GLY A 6 51.43 -4.22 17.25
CA GLY A 6 51.48 -4.93 15.94
C GLY A 6 50.92 -6.36 15.83
N HIS A 7 49.83 -6.65 15.10
CA HIS A 7 49.54 -6.65 13.64
C HIS A 7 49.68 -8.04 12.98
N LEU A 8 48.88 -8.24 11.90
CA LEU A 8 48.67 -9.40 11.01
C LEU A 8 47.80 -10.53 11.60
N GLY A 9 46.69 -10.98 11.01
CA GLY A 9 46.11 -10.82 9.67
C GLY A 9 45.62 -12.20 9.22
N ASP A 10 44.36 -12.36 8.80
CA ASP A 10 43.96 -13.48 7.93
C ASP A 10 42.73 -13.15 7.09
N ALA A 11 42.74 -13.70 5.89
CA ALA A 11 42.01 -13.32 4.70
C ALA A 11 40.68 -14.09 4.52
N GLY A 12 39.75 -13.45 3.81
CA GLY A 12 38.66 -14.12 3.10
C GLY A 12 37.59 -13.12 2.64
N ARG A 13 37.57 -12.67 1.38
CA ARG A 13 36.89 -13.32 0.23
C ARG A 13 35.36 -13.44 0.45
N ASP A 14 34.44 -12.94 -0.37
CA ASP A 14 34.42 -12.72 -1.81
C ASP A 14 33.30 -11.71 -2.24
N ALA A 15 33.60 -10.96 -3.30
CA ALA A 15 32.83 -10.79 -4.55
C ALA A 15 31.37 -10.27 -4.58
N SER A 16 31.26 -9.11 -5.24
CA SER A 16 30.50 -8.92 -6.50
C SER A 16 29.08 -8.33 -6.49
N SER A 17 28.92 -7.40 -7.43
CA SER A 17 27.72 -7.11 -8.24
C SER A 17 26.74 -6.02 -7.79
N SER A 18 26.97 -4.84 -8.37
CA SER A 18 26.07 -4.05 -9.22
C SER A 18 24.70 -3.53 -8.69
N PRO A 19 24.35 -2.27 -9.00
CA PRO A 19 23.07 -1.67 -8.64
C PRO A 19 22.00 -2.18 -9.60
N THR A 20 21.05 -2.96 -9.10
CA THR A 20 19.83 -3.24 -9.87
C THR A 20 18.86 -2.08 -9.69
N LEU A 21 18.86 -1.17 -10.66
CA LEU A 21 17.69 -0.34 -10.97
C LEU A 21 16.49 -1.26 -11.12
N LYS A 22 15.55 -1.19 -10.17
CA LYS A 22 14.22 -1.77 -10.31
C LYS A 22 13.22 -0.64 -10.53
N GLN A 23 13.20 -0.13 -11.76
CA GLN A 23 11.96 0.35 -12.37
C GLN A 23 11.60 -0.72 -13.40
N ASP A 24 10.51 -1.44 -13.17
CA ASP A 24 9.31 -1.25 -13.98
C ASP A 24 8.20 -2.23 -13.53
N ALA A 25 6.99 -1.69 -13.49
CA ALA A 25 5.71 -2.37 -13.60
C ALA A 25 5.53 -3.75 -12.94
N GLN A 26 5.18 -3.75 -11.66
CA GLN A 26 4.17 -4.70 -11.16
C GLN A 26 3.13 -3.96 -10.32
N SER A 27 2.16 -3.39 -11.03
CA SER A 27 0.80 -3.18 -10.54
C SER A 27 0.14 -4.53 -10.32
N PHE A 28 0.58 -5.27 -9.31
CA PHE A 28 -0.13 -6.43 -8.82
C PHE A 28 -0.02 -6.41 -7.32
N SER A 29 -1.09 -5.93 -6.69
CA SER A 29 -1.61 -6.43 -5.42
C SER A 29 -0.52 -7.02 -4.53
N SER A 30 0.35 -6.14 -4.03
CA SER A 30 1.08 -6.48 -2.82
C SER A 30 0.00 -6.68 -1.77
N SER A 31 -0.42 -7.92 -1.61
CA SER A 31 -0.81 -8.51 -0.34
C SER A 31 0.39 -8.44 0.62
N SER A 32 1.06 -7.28 0.69
CA SER A 32 1.62 -6.78 1.91
C SER A 32 0.56 -7.05 2.95
N SER A 33 0.97 -7.62 4.07
CA SER A 33 0.16 -7.68 5.26
C SER A 33 -0.16 -6.22 5.62
N LEU A 34 -1.18 -5.64 4.98
CA LEU A 34 -1.51 -4.23 5.04
C LEU A 34 -1.95 -4.04 6.47
N LYS A 35 -1.13 -3.28 7.22
CA LYS A 35 -1.42 -2.99 8.62
C LYS A 35 -2.88 -2.50 8.67
N PRO A 36 -3.67 -2.96 9.66
CA PRO A 36 -5.00 -2.41 9.84
C PRO A 36 -4.86 -0.88 9.92
N ASN A 37 -5.70 -0.18 9.18
CA ASN A 37 -5.70 1.28 9.08
C ASN A 37 -4.61 1.91 8.19
N GLN A 38 -3.97 1.17 7.28
CA GLN A 38 -3.18 1.78 6.21
C GLN A 38 -4.07 2.43 5.15
N VAL A 39 -3.94 3.74 4.97
CA VAL A 39 -4.64 4.51 3.93
C VAL A 39 -3.97 4.27 2.58
N SER A 40 -4.75 4.01 1.55
CA SER A 40 -4.32 3.80 0.16
C SER A 40 -5.30 4.46 -0.80
N GLU A 41 -4.99 4.44 -2.10
CA GLU A 41 -5.88 4.95 -3.15
C GLU A 41 -6.15 3.84 -4.17
N THR A 42 -7.42 3.67 -4.53
CA THR A 42 -7.90 2.66 -5.47
C THR A 42 -8.70 3.33 -6.58
N SER A 43 -8.39 3.00 -7.84
CA SER A 43 -9.12 3.53 -9.00
C SER A 43 -10.46 2.83 -9.17
N LEU A 44 -11.56 3.52 -8.89
CA LEU A 44 -12.92 3.05 -9.10
C LEU A 44 -13.54 3.79 -10.30
N TYR A 45 -13.87 3.06 -11.37
CA TYR A 45 -14.37 3.64 -12.65
C TYR A 45 -13.49 4.77 -13.21
N GLY A 46 -12.17 4.67 -13.03
CA GLY A 46 -11.22 5.70 -13.47
C GLY A 46 -11.10 6.91 -12.53
N VAL A 47 -11.80 6.91 -11.39
CA VAL A 47 -11.68 7.93 -10.34
C VAL A 47 -10.82 7.38 -9.21
N PRO A 48 -9.76 8.07 -8.75
CA PRO A 48 -9.01 7.66 -7.56
C PRO A 48 -9.89 7.85 -6.33
N ILE A 49 -10.14 6.76 -5.59
CA ILE A 49 -10.93 6.74 -4.35
C ILE A 49 -10.04 6.29 -3.20
N VAL A 50 -10.09 7.01 -2.08
CA VAL A 50 -9.36 6.64 -0.87
C VAL A 50 -9.91 5.33 -0.32
N SER A 51 -9.00 4.40 -0.01
CA SER A 51 -9.28 3.08 0.51
C SER A 51 -8.53 2.81 1.82
N LEU A 52 -9.08 1.91 2.63
CA LEU A 52 -8.53 1.49 3.90
C LEU A 52 -8.71 -0.01 4.07
N VAL A 53 -7.67 -0.71 4.55
CA VAL A 53 -7.81 -2.14 4.87
C VAL A 53 -8.31 -2.32 6.30
N ILE A 54 -9.50 -2.93 6.40
CA ILE A 54 -10.15 -3.29 7.67
C ILE A 54 -10.55 -4.76 7.57
N ASP A 55 -10.17 -5.57 8.55
CA ASP A 55 -10.44 -7.02 8.60
C ASP A 55 -9.97 -7.78 7.35
N GLY A 56 -8.82 -7.38 6.78
CA GLY A 56 -8.26 -7.98 5.56
C GLY A 56 -9.06 -7.68 4.28
N LYS A 57 -10.06 -6.79 4.34
CA LYS A 57 -10.82 -6.32 3.19
C LYS A 57 -10.53 -4.86 2.94
N GLU A 58 -10.36 -4.52 1.67
CA GLU A 58 -10.28 -3.13 1.24
C GLU A 58 -11.67 -2.49 1.32
N ARG A 59 -11.76 -1.35 1.99
CA ARG A 59 -12.98 -0.55 2.14
C ARG A 59 -12.73 0.82 1.50
N LEU A 60 -13.62 1.21 0.61
CA LEU A 60 -13.55 2.49 -0.10
C LEU A 60 -14.31 3.60 0.65
N CYS A 61 -13.88 4.84 0.48
CA CYS A 61 -14.51 6.00 1.10
C CYS A 61 -15.88 6.30 0.48
N LEU A 62 -16.96 6.01 1.22
CA LEU A 62 -18.33 6.23 0.75
C LEU A 62 -18.63 7.71 0.44
N ALA A 63 -18.13 8.64 1.25
CA ALA A 63 -18.36 10.07 1.03
C ALA A 63 -17.73 10.57 -0.27
N GLN A 64 -16.58 10.00 -0.65
CA GLN A 64 -15.93 10.33 -1.91
C GLN A 64 -16.70 9.75 -3.10
N ILE A 65 -17.17 8.51 -2.97
CA ILE A 65 -18.02 7.86 -3.98
C ILE A 65 -19.33 8.63 -4.15
N SER A 66 -19.97 9.07 -3.06
CA SER A 66 -21.24 9.81 -3.11
C SER A 66 -21.09 11.13 -3.83
N ASN A 67 -19.99 11.85 -3.60
CA ASN A 67 -19.78 13.18 -4.18
C ASN A 67 -19.32 13.12 -5.64
N THR A 68 -18.71 12.02 -6.08
CA THR A 68 -18.19 11.89 -7.45
C THR A 68 -19.10 11.06 -8.35
N LEU A 69 -19.36 9.81 -7.98
CA LEU A 69 -20.04 8.84 -8.85
C LEU A 69 -21.57 8.86 -8.66
N LEU A 70 -22.04 9.19 -7.46
CA LEU A 70 -23.46 9.13 -7.10
C LEU A 70 -24.04 10.51 -6.74
N LYS A 71 -23.44 11.60 -7.26
CA LYS A 71 -23.78 12.98 -6.89
C LYS A 71 -25.24 13.39 -7.12
N ASN A 72 -25.94 12.67 -7.99
CA ASN A 72 -27.34 12.94 -8.34
C ASN A 72 -28.33 12.18 -7.44
N TYR A 73 -27.83 11.37 -6.49
CA TYR A 73 -28.64 10.62 -5.54
C TYR A 73 -28.40 11.17 -4.13
N SER A 74 -29.47 11.28 -3.36
CA SER A 74 -29.37 11.63 -1.94
C SER A 74 -28.68 10.51 -1.15
N TYR A 75 -28.06 10.88 -0.04
CA TYR A 75 -27.46 9.91 0.89
C TYR A 75 -28.45 8.82 1.32
N ASN A 76 -29.73 9.20 1.51
CA ASN A 76 -30.80 8.28 1.88
C ASN A 76 -31.09 7.25 0.78
N GLU A 77 -31.11 7.69 -0.48
CA GLU A 77 -31.30 6.79 -1.63
C GLU A 77 -30.14 5.81 -1.77
N ILE A 78 -28.90 6.31 -1.66
CA ILE A 78 -27.70 5.47 -1.70
C ILE A 78 -27.73 4.45 -0.56
N HIS A 79 -28.10 4.86 0.66
CA HIS A 79 -28.21 3.99 1.82
C HIS A 79 -29.26 2.90 1.63
N ASN A 80 -30.48 3.27 1.21
CA ASN A 80 -31.58 2.32 0.99
C ASN A 80 -31.18 1.26 -0.05
N ARG A 81 -30.63 1.69 -1.19
CA ARG A 81 -30.16 0.78 -2.24
C ARG A 81 -29.07 -0.16 -1.73
N ARG A 82 -28.11 0.34 -0.96
CA ARG A 82 -27.07 -0.51 -0.32
C ARG A 82 -27.69 -1.53 0.63
N VAL A 83 -28.62 -1.13 1.51
CA VAL A 83 -29.30 -2.05 2.45
C VAL A 83 -30.03 -3.16 1.71
N ALA A 84 -30.68 -2.85 0.58
CA ALA A 84 -31.40 -3.84 -0.22
C ALA A 84 -30.50 -4.86 -0.91
N LEU A 85 -29.22 -4.53 -1.16
CA LEU A 85 -28.27 -5.40 -1.86
C LEU A 85 -27.54 -6.40 -0.94
N GLY A 86 -27.68 -6.28 0.38
CA GLY A 86 -26.98 -7.12 1.37
C GLY A 86 -25.52 -6.75 1.58
#